data_AF-A0A968NG09-F1
#
_entry.id   AF-A0A968NG09-F1
#
_cell.length_a   1.000
_cell.length_b   1.000
_cell.length_c   1.000
_cell.angle_alpha   90.00
_cell.angle_beta   90.00
_cell.angle_gamma   90.00
#
_symmetry.space_group_name_H-M   'P 1'
#
loop_
_entity.id
_entity.type
_entity.pdbx_description
1 polymer ?
#
loop_
_entity_poly.entity_id
_entity_poly.type
_entity_poly.pdbx_seq_one_letter_code
_entity_poly.pdbx_strand_id
1 'polypeptide(L)'
;MPRTPDMHHILDGVKSVPISQLQSWSDLFSSEVDTITSQRAVEAVPFIARCVHLRAAALSAMPYSLYRGNSDRDSKDTPAARPIVSQLREFLWRTELALCVHGQAYWLPQGKGTWRWLAPTSITPRWDVYNGLIGFERTIGGGGMVSYQPIN
;
A
#
# COMPACT_ATOMS: atom_id res chain seq x y z
N MET A 1 47.29 -9.11 27.19
CA MET A 1 46.17 -8.13 27.28
C MET A 1 45.11 -8.55 26.28
N PRO A 2 43.87 -8.88 26.70
CA PRO A 2 42.80 -9.17 25.77
C PRO A 2 42.19 -7.86 25.24
N ARG A 3 42.03 -7.76 23.92
CA ARG A 3 41.35 -6.64 23.24
C ARG A 3 39.87 -6.61 23.66
N THR A 4 39.38 -5.42 24.00
CA THR A 4 37.95 -5.12 24.18
C THR A 4 37.19 -5.37 22.87
N PRO A 5 35.97 -5.93 22.89
CA PRO A 5 35.18 -6.13 21.68
C PRO A 5 34.71 -4.77 21.15
N ASP A 6 34.94 -4.55 19.85
CA ASP A 6 34.62 -3.30 19.17
C ASP A 6 33.10 -3.03 19.19
N MET A 7 32.74 -1.81 19.60
CA MET A 7 31.38 -1.30 19.59
C MET A 7 30.98 -1.01 18.13
N HIS A 8 30.28 -1.96 17.50
CA HIS A 8 29.79 -1.81 16.13
C HIS A 8 28.68 -0.75 16.07
N HIS A 9 28.99 0.42 15.50
CA HIS A 9 28.01 1.48 15.26
C HIS A 9 27.08 1.08 14.09
N ILE A 10 25.77 0.99 14.35
CA ILE A 10 24.71 0.58 13.39
C ILE A 10 24.43 1.64 12.30
N LEU A 11 25.12 2.79 12.35
CA LEU A 11 24.94 3.92 11.43
C LEU A 11 25.93 3.92 10.25
N ASP A 12 26.56 2.80 9.95
CA ASP A 12 27.35 2.67 8.72
C ASP A 12 26.40 2.35 7.55
N GLY A 13 26.60 2.99 6.39
CA GLY A 13 25.68 2.98 5.23
C GLY A 13 25.49 1.63 4.53
N VAL A 14 25.81 0.52 5.20
CA VAL A 14 25.70 -0.85 4.75
C VAL A 14 24.27 -1.34 4.99
N LYS A 15 23.48 -1.41 3.92
CA LYS A 15 22.05 -1.83 3.95
C LYS A 15 21.84 -3.33 4.24
N SER A 16 22.87 -4.08 4.63
CA SER A 16 22.79 -5.52 4.82
C SER A 16 23.69 -6.00 5.96
N VAL A 17 23.08 -6.56 7.01
CA VAL A 17 23.78 -7.25 8.10
C VAL A 17 23.68 -8.77 7.84
N PRO A 18 24.80 -9.52 7.79
CA PRO A 18 24.75 -10.98 7.66
C PRO A 18 24.11 -11.61 8.91
N ILE A 19 23.27 -12.62 8.70
CA ILE A 19 22.45 -13.23 9.78
C ILE A 19 23.26 -13.81 10.94
N SER A 20 24.52 -14.19 10.69
CA SER A 20 25.46 -14.68 11.72
C SER A 20 25.91 -13.60 12.70
N GLN A 21 25.71 -12.32 12.39
CA GLN A 21 26.04 -11.19 13.27
C GLN A 21 24.86 -10.76 14.14
N LEU A 22 23.66 -11.30 13.92
CA LEU A 22 22.51 -11.06 14.77
C LEU A 22 22.58 -11.98 15.98
N GLN A 23 22.87 -11.43 17.16
CA GLN A 23 22.91 -12.21 18.40
C GLN A 23 21.52 -12.38 19.01
N SER A 24 20.64 -11.40 18.81
CA SER A 24 19.24 -11.48 19.22
C SER A 24 18.32 -10.76 18.23
N TRP A 25 17.06 -11.20 18.12
CA TRP A 25 16.05 -10.48 17.32
C TRP A 25 15.78 -9.07 17.89
N SER A 26 16.02 -8.84 19.18
CA SER A 26 15.96 -7.53 19.82
C SER A 26 17.08 -6.57 19.42
N ASP A 27 18.12 -7.03 18.71
CA ASP A 27 19.14 -6.13 18.15
C ASP A 27 18.61 -5.38 16.91
N LEU A 28 17.58 -5.95 16.25
CA LEU A 28 16.87 -5.34 15.12
C LEU A 28 15.62 -4.56 15.52
N PHE A 29 15.00 -4.94 16.65
CA PHE A 29 13.76 -4.35 17.13
C PHE A 29 14.00 -3.81 18.54
N SER A 30 13.79 -2.50 18.76
CA SER A 30 13.96 -1.91 20.09
C SER A 30 13.15 -2.70 21.13
N SER A 31 13.77 -3.03 22.25
CA SER A 31 13.18 -3.82 23.34
C SER A 31 11.98 -3.16 24.04
N GLU A 32 11.67 -1.90 23.74
CA GLU A 32 10.38 -1.32 24.06
C GLU A 32 9.32 -2.02 23.22
N VAL A 33 8.40 -2.72 23.90
CA VAL A 33 7.18 -3.28 23.32
C VAL A 33 6.27 -2.12 22.92
N ASP A 34 6.67 -1.40 21.89
CA ASP A 34 5.82 -0.49 21.17
C ASP A 34 4.86 -1.36 20.33
N THR A 35 3.58 -1.04 20.38
CA THR A 35 2.54 -1.87 19.73
C THR A 35 2.90 -2.10 18.26
N ILE A 36 3.02 -3.37 17.85
CA ILE A 36 3.38 -3.72 16.46
C ILE A 36 2.18 -3.36 15.57
N THR A 37 2.25 -2.20 14.91
CA THR A 37 1.30 -1.83 13.86
C THR A 37 1.63 -2.58 12.57
N SER A 38 0.63 -2.82 11.73
CA SER A 38 0.82 -3.53 10.45
C SER A 38 1.83 -2.82 9.55
N GLN A 39 1.84 -1.49 9.54
CA GLN A 39 2.82 -0.69 8.80
C GLN A 39 4.24 -0.94 9.31
N ARG A 40 4.45 -0.90 10.63
CA ARG A 40 5.78 -1.17 11.21
C ARG A 40 6.23 -2.60 10.98
N ALA A 41 5.32 -3.57 11.00
CA ALA A 41 5.67 -4.96 10.70
C ALA A 41 6.24 -5.10 9.28
N VAL A 42 5.66 -4.38 8.30
CA VAL A 42 6.16 -4.35 6.92
C VAL A 42 7.49 -3.61 6.81
N GLU A 43 7.67 -2.50 7.53
CA GLU A 43 8.92 -1.72 7.52
C GLU A 43 10.08 -2.46 8.21
N ALA A 44 9.79 -3.16 9.30
CA ALA A 44 10.79 -3.72 10.18
C ALA A 44 11.14 -5.19 9.85
N VAL A 45 10.20 -5.98 9.30
CA VAL A 45 10.40 -7.40 9.00
C VAL A 45 10.55 -7.62 7.49
N PRO A 46 11.77 -7.88 6.96
CA PRO A 46 12.01 -8.01 5.53
C PRO A 46 11.21 -9.13 4.86
N PHE A 47 10.93 -10.23 5.60
CA PHE A 47 10.13 -11.33 5.10
C PHE A 47 8.68 -10.89 4.78
N ILE A 48 8.06 -10.15 5.70
CA ILE A 48 6.70 -9.62 5.52
C ILE A 48 6.70 -8.63 4.35
N ALA A 49 7.66 -7.70 4.31
CA ALA A 49 7.82 -6.76 3.21
C ALA A 49 7.90 -7.47 1.86
N ARG A 50 8.71 -8.54 1.78
CA ARG A 50 8.89 -9.31 0.55
C ARG A 50 7.61 -10.03 0.14
N CYS A 51 6.88 -10.65 1.08
CA CYS A 51 5.61 -11.31 0.80
C CYS A 51 4.58 -10.34 0.23
N VAL A 52 4.43 -9.16 0.84
CA VAL A 52 3.49 -8.12 0.36
C VAL A 52 3.88 -7.65 -1.05
N HIS A 53 5.16 -7.36 -1.28
CA HIS A 53 5.64 -6.91 -2.59
C HIS A 53 5.48 -7.97 -3.68
N LEU A 54 5.73 -9.25 -3.35
CA LEU A 54 5.56 -10.36 -4.29
C LEU A 54 4.09 -10.51 -4.70
N ARG A 55 3.16 -10.43 -3.76
CA ARG A 55 1.72 -10.48 -4.06
C ARG A 55 1.28 -9.32 -4.95
N ALA A 56 1.65 -8.10 -4.59
CA ALA A 56 1.34 -6.91 -5.39
C ALA A 56 1.93 -6.98 -6.80
N ALA A 57 3.18 -7.46 -6.93
CA ALA A 57 3.82 -7.66 -8.22
C ALA A 57 3.11 -8.74 -9.06
N ALA A 58 2.76 -9.88 -8.46
CA ALA A 58 2.04 -10.95 -9.14
C ALA A 58 0.67 -10.48 -9.66
N LEU A 59 -0.11 -9.80 -8.81
CA LEU A 59 -1.43 -9.29 -9.19
C LEU A 59 -1.34 -8.25 -10.32
N SER A 60 -0.43 -7.28 -10.21
CA SER A 60 -0.25 -6.25 -11.23
C SER A 60 0.32 -6.78 -12.56
N ALA A 61 0.93 -7.97 -12.55
CA ALA A 61 1.44 -8.63 -13.75
C ALA A 61 0.41 -9.47 -14.49
N MET A 62 -0.75 -9.76 -13.88
CA MET A 62 -1.77 -10.56 -14.53
C MET A 62 -2.29 -9.88 -15.80
N PRO A 63 -2.44 -10.64 -16.91
CA PRO A 63 -3.09 -10.11 -18.10
C PRO A 63 -4.56 -9.81 -17.80
N TYR A 64 -5.08 -8.75 -18.39
CA TYR A 64 -6.47 -8.33 -18.24
C TYR A 64 -7.06 -7.94 -19.60
N SER A 65 -8.37 -8.08 -19.74
CA SER A 65 -9.16 -7.63 -20.89
C SER A 65 -10.36 -6.80 -20.39
N LEU A 66 -10.77 -5.81 -21.18
CA LEU A 66 -11.87 -4.91 -20.84
C LEU A 66 -13.09 -5.23 -21.70
N TYR A 67 -14.21 -5.50 -21.04
CA TYR A 67 -15.48 -5.80 -21.71
C TYR A 67 -16.48 -4.67 -21.50
N ARG A 68 -17.29 -4.39 -22.53
CA ARG A 68 -18.48 -3.53 -22.42
C ARG A 68 -19.68 -4.29 -23.00
N GLY A 69 -20.54 -4.79 -22.12
CA GLY A 69 -21.59 -5.73 -22.52
C GLY A 69 -20.98 -7.05 -23.02
N ASN A 70 -21.54 -7.63 -24.08
CA ASN A 70 -21.07 -8.91 -24.66
C ASN A 70 -19.96 -8.79 -25.71
N SER A 71 -19.52 -7.58 -26.05
CA SER A 71 -18.41 -7.40 -27.00
C SER A 71 -17.10 -7.22 -26.26
N ASP A 72 -16.12 -8.07 -26.58
CA ASP A 72 -14.71 -7.81 -26.29
C ASP A 72 -14.30 -6.58 -27.10
N ARG A 73 -14.04 -5.46 -26.42
CA ARG A 73 -13.41 -4.31 -27.07
C ARG A 73 -11.99 -4.32 -26.57
N ASP A 74 -11.07 -4.63 -27.47
CA ASP A 74 -9.66 -4.58 -27.13
C ASP A 74 -9.35 -3.22 -26.48
N SER A 75 -8.74 -3.27 -25.30
CA SER A 75 -8.48 -2.12 -24.42
C SER A 75 -7.69 -1.01 -25.13
N LYS A 76 -6.96 -1.36 -26.20
CA LYS A 76 -6.18 -0.46 -27.06
C LYS A 76 -7.04 0.42 -28.00
N ASP A 77 -8.22 -0.07 -28.37
CA ASP A 77 -9.10 0.54 -29.39
C ASP A 77 -10.22 1.39 -28.81
N THR A 78 -10.35 1.50 -27.48
CA THR A 78 -11.35 2.37 -26.84
C THR A 78 -10.68 3.61 -26.22
N PRO A 79 -10.74 4.78 -26.88
CA PRO A 79 -10.10 6.01 -26.37
C PRO A 79 -10.53 6.39 -24.94
N ALA A 80 -11.78 6.11 -24.58
CA ALA A 80 -12.33 6.41 -23.26
C ALA A 80 -11.75 5.52 -22.13
N ALA A 81 -11.20 4.35 -22.45
CA ALA A 81 -10.61 3.43 -21.48
C ALA A 81 -9.09 3.63 -21.32
N ARG A 82 -8.44 4.33 -22.25
CA ARG A 82 -6.98 4.55 -22.23
C ARG A 82 -6.46 5.12 -20.90
N PRO A 83 -7.12 6.10 -20.24
CA PRO A 83 -6.59 6.67 -19.00
C PRO A 83 -6.53 5.68 -17.83
N ILE A 84 -7.49 4.76 -17.73
CA ILE A 84 -7.48 3.73 -16.68
C ILE A 84 -6.54 2.59 -17.05
N VAL A 85 -6.49 2.17 -18.31
CA VAL A 85 -5.63 1.07 -18.78
C VAL A 85 -4.15 1.39 -18.58
N SER A 86 -3.73 2.63 -18.87
CA SER A 86 -2.33 3.05 -18.71
C SER A 86 -1.87 3.03 -17.25
N GLN A 87 -2.78 3.26 -16.30
CA GLN A 87 -2.49 3.29 -14.86
C GLN A 87 -2.86 1.99 -14.14
N LEU A 88 -3.58 1.08 -14.80
CA LEU A 88 -4.19 -0.07 -14.14
C LEU A 88 -3.17 -0.95 -13.44
N ARG A 89 -2.02 -1.21 -14.07
CA ARG A 89 -0.93 -1.98 -13.46
C ARG A 89 -0.45 -1.36 -12.15
N GLU A 90 -0.18 -0.07 -12.15
CA GLU A 90 0.26 0.67 -10.96
C GLU A 90 -0.84 0.68 -9.90
N PHE A 91 -2.09 0.89 -10.29
CA PHE A 91 -3.21 0.96 -9.37
C PHE A 91 -3.48 -0.40 -8.72
N LEU A 92 -3.43 -1.49 -9.49
CA LEU A 92 -3.55 -2.84 -8.96
C LEU A 92 -2.42 -3.16 -7.98
N TRP A 93 -1.18 -2.78 -8.30
CA TRP A 93 -0.05 -2.95 -7.40
C TRP A 93 -0.27 -2.21 -6.06
N ARG A 94 -0.65 -0.92 -6.12
CA ARG A 94 -0.90 -0.11 -4.92
C ARG A 94 -2.11 -0.59 -4.12
N THR A 95 -3.12 -1.11 -4.81
CA THR A 95 -4.35 -1.64 -4.19
C THR A 95 -4.05 -2.90 -3.41
N GLU A 96 -3.31 -3.86 -3.99
CA GLU A 96 -2.93 -5.07 -3.27
C GLU A 96 -2.04 -4.76 -2.07
N LEU A 97 -1.10 -3.82 -2.22
CA LEU A 97 -0.26 -3.37 -1.12
C LEU A 97 -1.11 -2.77 0.00
N ALA A 98 -2.04 -1.85 -0.32
CA ALA A 98 -2.94 -1.25 0.64
C ALA A 98 -3.86 -2.26 1.34
N LEU A 99 -4.39 -3.24 0.61
CA LEU A 99 -5.22 -4.30 1.19
C LEU A 99 -4.42 -5.20 2.13
N CYS A 100 -3.18 -5.55 1.78
CA CYS A 100 -2.32 -6.36 2.65
C CYS A 100 -1.94 -5.63 3.95
N VAL A 101 -1.71 -4.31 3.90
CA VAL A 101 -1.19 -3.55 5.04
C VAL A 101 -2.30 -2.93 5.90
N HIS A 102 -3.34 -2.40 5.28
CA HIS A 102 -4.39 -1.62 5.95
C HIS A 102 -5.77 -2.27 5.89
N GLY A 103 -5.95 -3.35 5.11
CA GLY A 103 -7.24 -4.00 4.91
C GLY A 103 -8.24 -3.18 4.07
N GLN A 104 -7.80 -2.06 3.48
CA GLN A 104 -8.66 -1.14 2.74
C GLN A 104 -7.87 -0.41 1.64
N ALA A 105 -8.52 -0.07 0.54
CA ALA A 105 -7.94 0.67 -0.58
C ALA A 105 -9.02 1.54 -1.25
N TYR A 106 -8.60 2.70 -1.79
CA TYR A 106 -9.54 3.74 -2.25
C TYR A 106 -9.18 4.30 -3.61
N TRP A 107 -10.16 4.33 -4.52
CA TRP A 107 -10.03 4.91 -5.87
C TRP A 107 -11.07 6.03 -6.02
N LEU A 108 -10.61 7.22 -6.39
CA LEU A 108 -11.46 8.40 -6.59
C LEU A 108 -11.69 8.66 -8.09
N PRO A 109 -12.94 8.63 -8.58
CA PRO A 109 -13.23 9.06 -9.94
C PRO A 109 -13.00 10.57 -10.10
N GLN A 110 -12.31 10.98 -11.17
CA GLN A 110 -12.03 12.38 -11.49
C GLN A 110 -12.73 12.87 -12.78
N GLY A 111 -13.71 12.10 -13.27
CA GLY A 111 -14.40 12.37 -14.53
C GLY A 111 -14.40 11.16 -15.45
N LYS A 112 -14.56 11.39 -16.77
CA LYS A 112 -14.74 10.32 -17.76
C LYS A 112 -13.51 9.41 -17.87
N GLY A 113 -13.55 8.27 -17.19
CA GLY A 113 -12.53 7.22 -17.28
C GLY A 113 -11.23 7.50 -16.54
N THR A 114 -11.12 8.65 -15.86
CA THR A 114 -9.93 9.02 -15.07
C THR A 114 -10.17 8.71 -13.61
N TRP A 115 -9.22 7.98 -13.02
CA TRP A 115 -9.26 7.56 -11.64
C TRP A 115 -7.99 8.04 -10.94
N ARG A 116 -8.09 8.31 -9.65
CA ARG A 116 -6.97 8.64 -8.79
C ARG A 116 -6.90 7.65 -7.65
N TRP A 117 -5.76 7.00 -7.49
CA TRP A 117 -5.50 6.19 -6.31
C TRP A 117 -5.27 7.08 -5.08
N LEU A 118 -5.89 6.73 -3.96
CA LEU A 118 -5.77 7.45 -2.69
C LEU A 118 -5.12 6.57 -1.62
N ALA A 119 -4.20 7.16 -0.84
CA ALA A 119 -3.55 6.47 0.26
C ALA A 119 -4.57 6.14 1.36
N PRO A 120 -4.62 4.88 1.86
CA PRO A 120 -5.52 4.48 2.94
C PRO A 120 -5.41 5.35 4.19
N THR A 121 -4.20 5.79 4.51
CA THR A 121 -3.91 6.65 5.67
C THR A 121 -4.45 8.07 5.53
N SER A 122 -4.81 8.49 4.31
CA SER A 122 -5.39 9.82 4.05
C SER A 122 -6.91 9.84 4.12
N ILE A 123 -7.57 8.67 4.23
CA ILE A 123 -9.01 8.51 4.13
C ILE A 123 -9.57 7.87 5.41
N THR A 124 -10.60 8.50 5.96
CA THR A 124 -11.39 7.97 7.07
C THR A 124 -12.80 7.66 6.56
N PRO A 125 -13.24 6.39 6.59
CA PRO A 125 -14.61 6.03 6.22
C PRO A 125 -15.59 6.50 7.30
N ARG A 126 -16.75 7.01 6.87
CA ARG A 126 -17.83 7.42 7.75
C ARG A 126 -18.95 6.40 7.73
N TRP A 127 -19.30 5.93 8.91
CA TRP A 127 -20.33 4.92 9.12
C TRP A 127 -21.50 5.51 9.89
N ASP A 128 -22.70 5.14 9.48
CA ASP A 128 -23.94 5.36 10.20
C ASP A 128 -24.52 3.99 10.61
N VAL A 129 -25.12 3.94 11.80
CA VAL A 129 -25.64 2.69 12.37
C VAL A 129 -26.79 2.12 11.54
N TYR A 130 -27.61 2.99 10.93
CA TYR A 130 -28.79 2.58 10.19
C TYR A 130 -28.51 2.44 8.69
N ASN A 131 -27.69 3.33 8.13
CA ASN A 131 -27.45 3.42 6.69
C ASN A 131 -26.13 2.79 6.22
N GLY A 132 -25.29 2.30 7.15
CA GLY A 132 -23.99 1.72 6.82
C GLY A 132 -22.96 2.77 6.40
N LEU A 133 -22.19 2.51 5.34
CA LEU A 133 -21.17 3.44 4.85
C LEU A 133 -21.83 4.66 4.19
N ILE A 134 -21.75 5.83 4.84
CA ILE A 134 -22.37 7.07 4.36
C ILE A 134 -21.42 7.98 3.59
N GLY A 135 -20.11 7.75 3.66
CA GLY A 135 -19.13 8.58 2.97
C GLY A 135 -17.71 8.38 3.44
N PHE A 136 -16.85 9.27 2.98
CA PHE A 136 -15.41 9.29 3.29
C PHE A 136 -14.95 10.71 3.58
N GLU A 137 -14.02 10.85 4.50
CA GLU A 137 -13.33 12.12 4.76
C GLU A 137 -11.85 11.96 4.42
N ARG A 138 -11.32 12.92 3.67
CA ARG A 138 -9.91 12.96 3.28
C ARG A 138 -9.22 14.12 3.95
N THR A 139 -8.10 13.83 4.58
CA THR A 139 -7.18 14.87 5.07
C THR A 139 -6.16 15.19 3.99
N ILE A 140 -6.13 16.45 3.56
CA ILE A 140 -5.18 17.00 2.59
C ILE A 140 -4.23 17.93 3.34
N GLY A 141 -2.94 17.88 3.00
CA GLY A 141 -1.84 18.54 3.74
C GLY A 141 -2.18 19.96 4.22
N GLY A 142 -1.90 20.24 5.49
CA GLY A 142 -2.25 21.49 6.17
C GLY A 142 -3.61 21.48 6.90
N GLY A 143 -4.30 20.33 6.96
CA GLY A 143 -5.56 20.17 7.70
C GLY A 143 -6.82 20.41 6.89
N GLY A 144 -6.71 20.57 5.57
CA GLY A 144 -7.87 20.69 4.68
C GLY A 144 -8.64 19.36 4.65
N MET A 145 -9.89 19.36 5.11
CA MET A 145 -10.77 18.20 5.05
C MET A 145 -11.66 18.28 3.81
N VAL A 146 -11.72 17.18 3.05
CA VAL A 146 -12.63 17.04 1.90
C VAL A 146 -13.50 15.81 2.12
N SER A 147 -14.81 15.98 2.03
CA SER A 147 -15.76 14.86 2.13
C SER A 147 -16.12 14.32 0.74
N TYR A 148 -16.21 13.00 0.63
CA TYR A 148 -16.66 12.28 -0.56
C TYR A 148 -17.86 11.40 -0.23
N GLN A 149 -18.77 11.29 -1.19
CA GLN A 149 -19.89 10.35 -1.14
C GLN A 149 -19.48 9.02 -1.78
N PRO A 150 -20.05 7.89 -1.33
CA PRO A 150 -19.84 6.61 -1.99
C PRO A 150 -20.46 6.65 -3.40
N ILE A 151 -19.90 5.85 -4.32
CA ILE A 151 -20.51 5.65 -5.64
C ILE A 151 -21.69 4.69 -5.44
N ASN A 152 -22.89 5.14 -5.79
CA ASN A 152 -24.10 4.30 -5.85
C ASN A 152 -24.07 3.33 -7.03
#